data_AF-A0A2D7BSJ6-F1
#
_entry.id   AF-A0A2D7BSJ6-F1
#
_cell.length_a   1.000
_cell.length_b   1.000
_cell.length_c   1.000
_cell.angle_alpha   90.00
_cell.angle_beta   90.00
_cell.angle_gamma   90.00
#
_symmetry.space_group_name_H-M   'P 1'
#
loop_
_entity.id
_entity.type
_entity.pdbx_description
1 polymer ?
#
loop_
_entity_poly.entity_id
_entity_poly.type
_entity_poly.pdbx_seq_one_letter_code
_entity_poly.pdbx_strand_id
1 'polypeptide(L)'
;MPRKKTEHYVNNKELLEAMIVYRTKVLKAKEKYVKKYKEDPPKTKAWEGKPPIPNYLGSCFLKIATHLSYKPNFVNYMFREDMISDGIENCVQYINNFNPEKSRNPFAYFTQVIHYAFLRRIQKEKKQLDIKTKIIEKSGYDEVMTVDDSAISGSSSDYNTIKDNIQYKNSNR
;
A
#
# COMPACT_ATOMS: atom_id res chain seq x y z
N MET A 1 36.95 -11.54 11.30
CA MET A 1 36.58 -12.25 10.05
C MET A 1 35.72 -11.31 9.20
N PRO A 2 36.02 -11.08 7.91
CA PRO A 2 35.14 -10.31 7.05
C PRO A 2 33.78 -11.01 6.99
N ARG A 3 32.69 -10.26 7.24
CA ARG A 3 31.32 -10.81 7.18
C ARG A 3 31.14 -11.51 5.83
N LYS A 4 30.79 -12.79 5.87
CA LYS A 4 30.47 -13.59 4.68
C LYS A 4 29.47 -12.79 3.85
N LYS A 5 29.77 -12.49 2.59
CA LYS A 5 28.84 -11.79 1.70
C LYS A 5 27.57 -12.63 1.68
N THR A 6 26.50 -12.13 2.29
CA THR A 6 25.20 -12.78 2.23
C THR A 6 24.78 -12.75 0.77
N GLU A 7 24.61 -13.93 0.16
CA GLU A 7 24.01 -14.03 -1.14
C GLU A 7 22.63 -13.40 -1.06
N HIS A 8 22.47 -12.26 -1.72
CA HIS A 8 21.17 -11.64 -1.83
C HIS A 8 20.33 -12.54 -2.74
N TYR A 9 19.11 -12.85 -2.30
CA TYR A 9 18.11 -13.63 -3.04
C TYR A 9 17.71 -13.00 -4.41
N VAL A 10 18.26 -11.83 -4.73
CA VAL A 10 18.29 -11.20 -6.04
C VAL A 10 19.70 -10.69 -6.33
N ASN A 11 20.27 -11.05 -7.49
CA ASN A 11 21.54 -10.51 -7.95
C ASN A 11 21.36 -9.06 -8.43
N ASN A 12 21.90 -8.09 -7.68
CA ASN A 12 21.75 -6.67 -8.00
C ASN A 12 22.38 -6.28 -9.36
N LYS A 13 23.44 -6.98 -9.79
CA LYS A 13 24.11 -6.68 -11.07
C LYS A 13 23.20 -7.04 -12.25
N GLU A 14 22.62 -8.25 -12.22
CA GLU A 14 21.67 -8.71 -13.23
C GLU A 14 20.38 -7.89 -13.22
N LEU A 15 19.89 -7.52 -12.02
CA LEU A 15 18.73 -6.65 -11.89
C LEU A 15 18.98 -5.27 -12.53
N LEU A 16 20.15 -4.68 -12.32
CA LEU A 16 20.53 -3.40 -12.92
C LEU A 16 20.60 -3.49 -14.44
N GLU A 17 21.23 -4.54 -14.97
CA GLU A 17 21.32 -4.78 -16.41
C GLU A 17 19.94 -4.94 -17.05
N ALA A 18 19.08 -5.77 -16.47
CA ALA A 18 17.71 -5.96 -16.94
C ALA A 18 16.90 -4.65 -16.91
N MET A 19 17.09 -3.82 -15.89
CA MET A 19 16.47 -2.49 -15.78
C MET A 19 16.96 -1.54 -16.87
N ILE A 20 18.27 -1.53 -17.19
CA ILE A 20 18.83 -0.70 -18.26
C ILE A 20 18.26 -1.16 -19.62
N VAL A 21 18.26 -2.46 -19.90
CA VAL A 21 17.70 -3.01 -21.14
C VAL A 21 16.23 -2.64 -21.30
N TYR A 22 15.43 -2.80 -20.25
CA TYR A 22 14.02 -2.42 -20.26
C TYR A 22 13.85 -0.92 -20.49
N ARG A 23 14.60 -0.07 -19.78
CA ARG A 23 14.56 1.39 -19.94
C ARG A 23 14.88 1.81 -21.38
N THR A 24 15.90 1.22 -22.00
CA THR A 24 16.25 1.50 -23.40
C THR A 24 15.11 1.12 -24.36
N LYS A 25 14.42 0.00 -24.13
CA LYS A 25 13.24 -0.39 -24.92
C LYS A 25 12.09 0.62 -24.75
N VAL A 26 11.83 1.05 -23.52
CA VAL A 26 10.80 2.06 -23.21
C VAL A 26 11.12 3.40 -23.88
N LEU A 27 12.38 3.85 -23.87
CA LEU A 27 12.79 5.09 -24.53
C LEU A 27 12.58 5.04 -26.04
N LYS A 28 13.00 3.96 -26.70
CA LYS A 28 12.76 3.76 -28.14
C LYS A 28 11.27 3.75 -28.49
N ALA A 29 10.46 3.11 -27.66
CA ALA A 29 9.01 3.11 -27.83
C ALA A 29 8.41 4.52 -27.60
N LYS A 30 8.92 5.26 -26.61
CA LYS A 30 8.49 6.62 -26.31
C LYS A 30 8.77 7.56 -27.48
N GLU A 31 9.95 7.47 -28.10
CA GLU A 31 10.28 8.27 -29.29
C GLU A 31 9.31 8.01 -30.45
N LYS A 32 8.92 6.74 -30.67
CA LYS A 32 7.91 6.40 -31.69
C LYS A 32 6.53 6.98 -31.36
N TYR A 33 6.13 6.91 -30.09
CA TYR A 33 4.87 7.47 -29.62
C TYR A 33 4.82 8.99 -29.82
N VAL A 34 5.87 9.71 -29.39
CA VAL A 34 5.98 11.17 -29.55
C VAL A 34 5.96 11.57 -31.03
N LYS A 35 6.62 10.82 -31.91
CA LYS A 35 6.56 11.07 -33.37
C LYS A 35 5.15 10.90 -33.94
N LYS A 36 4.38 9.95 -33.44
CA LYS A 36 3.01 9.65 -33.91
C LYS A 36 1.97 10.65 -33.37
N TYR A 37 2.03 10.96 -32.08
CA TYR A 37 1.01 11.74 -31.37
C TYR A 37 1.40 13.19 -31.09
N LYS A 38 2.67 13.56 -31.28
CA LYS A 38 3.24 14.88 -30.92
C LYS A 38 3.08 15.25 -29.43
N GLU A 39 2.79 14.27 -28.59
CA GLU A 39 2.59 14.42 -27.15
C GLU A 39 3.41 13.37 -26.39
N ASP A 40 3.75 13.71 -25.14
CA ASP A 40 4.42 12.77 -24.25
C ASP A 40 3.45 11.67 -23.77
N PRO A 41 3.85 10.39 -23.78
CA PRO A 41 3.03 9.32 -23.26
C PRO A 41 2.80 9.49 -21.75
N PRO A 42 1.64 9.02 -21.23
CA PRO A 42 1.35 9.04 -19.82
C PRO A 42 2.40 8.25 -19.02
N LYS A 43 2.89 8.83 -17.93
CA LYS A 43 3.95 8.22 -17.08
C LYS A 43 3.50 6.92 -16.42
N THR A 44 2.26 6.90 -15.95
CA THR A 44 1.71 5.87 -15.07
C THR A 44 0.81 4.88 -15.80
N LYS A 45 0.07 5.34 -16.82
CA LYS A 45 -0.90 4.52 -17.56
C LYS A 45 -0.21 3.71 -18.68
N ALA A 46 -0.87 2.66 -19.14
CA ALA A 46 -0.49 1.99 -20.37
C ALA A 46 -0.69 2.94 -21.56
N TRP A 47 0.17 2.83 -22.57
CA TRP A 47 0.11 3.62 -23.80
C TRP A 47 0.59 2.79 -24.98
N GLU A 48 0.22 3.20 -26.18
CA GLU A 48 0.43 2.41 -27.39
C GLU A 48 1.92 2.17 -27.67
N GLY A 49 2.33 0.90 -27.65
CA GLY A 49 3.71 0.50 -27.89
C GLY A 49 4.59 0.48 -26.64
N LYS A 50 4.04 0.69 -25.43
CA LYS A 50 4.78 0.47 -24.18
C LYS A 50 5.21 -1.01 -24.09
N PRO A 51 6.52 -1.32 -23.99
CA PRO A 51 6.97 -2.70 -23.92
C PRO A 51 6.48 -3.35 -22.62
N PRO A 52 6.11 -4.65 -22.65
CA PRO A 52 5.76 -5.37 -21.45
C PRO A 52 6.97 -5.50 -20.53
N ILE A 53 6.71 -5.51 -19.22
CA ILE A 53 7.75 -5.72 -18.22
C ILE A 53 8.23 -7.18 -18.34
N PRO A 54 9.54 -7.44 -18.47
CA PRO A 54 10.08 -8.79 -18.51
C PRO A 54 9.71 -9.60 -17.26
N ASN A 55 9.38 -10.88 -17.45
CA ASN A 55 9.05 -11.82 -16.36
C ASN A 55 10.16 -11.87 -15.30
N TYR A 56 11.43 -11.75 -15.71
CA TYR A 56 12.56 -11.68 -14.79
C TYR A 56 12.43 -10.52 -13.79
N LEU A 57 12.12 -9.30 -14.25
CA LEU A 57 11.93 -8.14 -13.37
C LEU A 57 10.75 -8.37 -12.42
N GLY A 58 9.64 -8.90 -12.93
CA GLY A 58 8.48 -9.26 -12.10
C GLY A 58 8.84 -10.27 -11.00
N SER A 59 9.60 -11.32 -11.35
CA SER A 59 10.07 -12.33 -10.39
C SER A 59 10.99 -11.74 -9.32
N CYS A 60 11.84 -10.77 -9.69
CA CYS A 60 12.70 -10.05 -8.75
C CYS A 60 11.88 -9.21 -7.78
N PHE A 61 10.86 -8.47 -8.25
CA PHE A 61 9.98 -7.69 -7.39
C PHE A 61 9.21 -8.56 -6.41
N LEU A 62 8.68 -9.70 -6.89
CA LEU A 62 8.02 -10.69 -6.03
C LEU A 62 8.97 -11.18 -4.92
N LYS A 63 10.19 -11.62 -5.28
CA LYS A 63 11.20 -12.06 -4.30
C LYS A 63 11.53 -10.99 -3.27
N ILE A 64 11.68 -9.73 -3.69
CA ILE A 64 11.94 -8.60 -2.78
C ILE A 64 10.76 -8.37 -1.83
N ALA A 65 9.53 -8.36 -2.35
CA ALA A 65 8.34 -8.14 -1.55
C ALA A 65 8.10 -9.28 -0.55
N THR A 66 8.20 -10.53 -1.00
CA THR A 66 8.05 -11.72 -0.14
C THR A 66 9.09 -11.71 0.98
N HIS A 67 10.37 -11.47 0.66
CA HIS A 67 11.40 -11.45 1.70
C HIS A 67 11.23 -10.29 2.69
N LEU A 68 10.80 -9.11 2.20
CA LEU A 68 10.53 -7.97 3.07
C LEU A 68 9.36 -8.25 4.03
N SER A 69 8.36 -9.03 3.59
CA SER A 69 7.21 -9.41 4.40
C SER A 69 7.57 -10.27 5.62
N TYR A 70 8.69 -11.00 5.59
CA TYR A 70 9.17 -11.80 6.72
C TYR A 70 9.89 -10.98 7.79
N LYS A 71 10.09 -9.67 7.60
CA LYS A 71 10.66 -8.85 8.67
C LYS A 71 9.73 -8.81 9.88
N PRO A 72 10.27 -8.73 11.12
CA PRO A 72 9.46 -8.70 12.34
C PRO A 72 8.33 -7.65 12.34
N ASN A 73 8.54 -6.52 11.68
CA ASN A 73 7.55 -5.45 11.56
C ASN A 73 6.30 -5.83 10.74
N PHE A 74 6.41 -6.83 9.86
CA PHE A 74 5.40 -7.18 8.86
C PHE A 74 4.95 -8.65 8.93
N VAL A 75 5.73 -9.53 9.57
CA VAL A 75 5.53 -10.99 9.54
C VAL A 75 4.19 -11.45 10.08
N ASN A 76 3.69 -10.78 11.14
CA ASN A 76 2.43 -11.10 11.81
C ASN A 76 1.22 -10.36 11.23
N TYR A 77 1.37 -9.71 10.08
CA TYR A 77 0.27 -9.00 9.46
C TYR A 77 -0.71 -9.98 8.80
N MET A 78 -2.00 -9.90 9.15
CA MET A 78 -3.02 -10.84 8.69
C MET A 78 -3.22 -10.81 7.16
N PHE A 79 -3.16 -9.63 6.54
CA PHE A 79 -3.37 -9.45 5.09
C PHE A 79 -2.04 -9.35 4.32
N ARG A 80 -1.11 -10.26 4.63
CA ARG A 80 0.25 -10.22 4.09
C ARG A 80 0.29 -10.35 2.56
N GLU A 81 -0.51 -11.23 1.99
CA GLU A 81 -0.53 -11.46 0.53
C GLU A 81 -1.07 -10.25 -0.25
N ASP A 82 -2.10 -9.58 0.28
CA ASP A 82 -2.61 -8.33 -0.30
C ASP A 82 -1.57 -7.21 -0.21
N MET A 83 -0.87 -7.13 0.93
CA MET A 83 0.21 -6.17 1.12
C MET A 83 1.37 -6.42 0.15
N ILE A 84 1.75 -7.68 -0.09
CA ILE A 84 2.76 -8.06 -1.10
C ILE A 84 2.29 -7.62 -2.50
N SER A 85 1.03 -7.87 -2.83
CA SER A 85 0.43 -7.52 -4.13
C SER A 85 0.45 -6.01 -4.37
N ASP A 86 0.04 -5.21 -3.38
CA ASP A 86 0.14 -3.73 -3.42
C ASP A 86 1.61 -3.27 -3.59
N GLY A 87 2.54 -3.97 -2.93
CA GLY A 87 3.98 -3.70 -3.05
C GLY A 87 4.48 -3.87 -4.49
N ILE A 88 4.10 -4.97 -5.15
CA ILE A 88 4.47 -5.27 -6.53
C ILE A 88 3.83 -4.28 -7.51
N GLU A 89 2.56 -3.91 -7.29
CA GLU A 89 1.87 -2.89 -8.09
C GLU A 89 2.64 -1.57 -8.06
N ASN A 90 3.07 -1.14 -6.87
CA ASN A 90 3.87 0.08 -6.72
C ASN A 90 5.23 -0.03 -7.42
N CYS A 91 5.89 -1.19 -7.39
CA CYS A 91 7.12 -1.40 -8.16
C CYS A 91 6.90 -1.23 -9.66
N VAL A 92 5.82 -1.81 -10.20
CA VAL A 92 5.44 -1.70 -11.62
C VAL A 92 5.10 -0.26 -11.99
N GLN A 93 4.37 0.45 -11.13
CA GLN A 93 3.96 1.83 -11.34
C GLN A 93 5.15 2.78 -11.40
N TYR A 94 6.13 2.59 -10.49
CA TYR A 94 7.29 3.47 -10.36
C TYR A 94 8.55 2.96 -11.06
N ILE A 95 8.47 1.88 -11.85
CA ILE A 95 9.62 1.28 -12.54
C ILE A 95 10.38 2.28 -13.43
N ASN A 96 9.65 3.21 -14.07
CA ASN A 96 10.21 4.20 -14.99
C ASN A 96 10.94 5.36 -14.27
N ASN A 97 10.68 5.54 -12.98
CA ASN A 97 11.26 6.60 -12.16
C ASN A 97 12.68 6.27 -11.71
N PHE A 98 13.09 5.00 -11.78
CA PHE A 98 14.46 4.59 -11.49
C PHE A 98 15.42 5.15 -12.54
N ASN A 99 16.44 5.89 -12.09
CA ASN A 99 17.52 6.40 -12.94
C ASN A 99 18.85 5.71 -12.60
N PRO A 100 19.40 4.88 -13.51
CA PRO A 100 20.68 4.19 -13.29
C PRO A 100 21.90 5.13 -13.18
N GLU A 101 21.80 6.38 -13.66
CA GLU A 101 22.86 7.38 -13.51
C GLU A 101 22.94 7.94 -12.09
N LYS A 102 21.79 8.06 -11.40
CA LYS A 102 21.71 8.56 -10.03
C LYS A 102 22.01 7.49 -9.00
N SER A 103 21.57 6.26 -9.25
CA SER A 103 21.79 5.12 -8.36
C SER A 103 22.03 3.84 -9.16
N ARG A 104 23.13 3.15 -8.85
CA ARG A 104 23.47 1.84 -9.41
C ARG A 104 22.86 0.67 -8.63
N ASN A 105 22.05 0.96 -7.62
CA ASN A 105 21.45 -0.06 -6.75
C ASN A 105 19.91 -0.07 -6.91
N PRO A 106 19.38 -0.79 -7.91
CA PRO A 106 17.93 -0.98 -8.07
C PRO A 106 17.31 -1.73 -6.90
N PHE A 107 18.04 -2.66 -6.27
CA PHE A 107 17.53 -3.42 -5.12
C PHE A 107 17.12 -2.50 -3.97
N ALA A 108 17.98 -1.55 -3.58
CA ALA A 108 17.68 -0.58 -2.53
C ALA A 108 16.48 0.31 -2.88
N TYR A 109 16.40 0.78 -4.13
CA TYR A 109 15.29 1.59 -4.62
C TYR A 109 13.95 0.85 -4.50
N PHE A 110 13.86 -0.37 -5.02
CA PHE A 110 12.61 -1.14 -4.97
C PHE A 110 12.26 -1.60 -3.57
N THR A 111 13.25 -1.94 -2.73
CA THR A 111 13.01 -2.23 -1.32
C THR A 111 12.31 -1.06 -0.62
N GLN A 112 12.72 0.18 -0.90
CA GLN A 112 12.11 1.37 -0.32
C GLN A 112 10.71 1.65 -0.87
N VAL A 113 10.49 1.45 -2.17
CA VAL A 113 9.16 1.55 -2.79
C VAL A 113 8.18 0.59 -2.13
N ILE A 114 8.57 -0.68 -1.96
CA ILE A 114 7.72 -1.72 -1.32
C ILE A 114 7.49 -1.38 0.15
N HIS A 115 8.52 -0.96 0.88
CA HIS A 115 8.40 -0.63 2.30
C HIS A 115 7.34 0.46 2.55
N TYR A 116 7.35 1.55 1.76
CA TYR A 116 6.33 2.59 1.89
C TYR A 116 4.95 2.14 1.41
N ALA A 117 4.87 1.24 0.43
CA ALA A 117 3.59 0.64 0.04
C ALA A 117 2.99 -0.18 1.19
N PHE A 118 3.80 -0.97 1.90
CA PHE A 118 3.36 -1.76 3.06
C PHE A 118 2.82 -0.86 4.18
N LEU A 119 3.54 0.22 4.52
CA LEU A 119 3.08 1.18 5.52
C LEU A 119 1.73 1.81 5.15
N ARG A 120 1.53 2.20 3.88
CA ARG A 120 0.25 2.75 3.41
C ARG A 120 -0.88 1.74 3.49
N ARG A 121 -0.63 0.47 3.15
CA ARG A 121 -1.65 -0.59 3.23
C ARG A 121 -2.09 -0.80 4.68
N ILE A 122 -1.14 -0.94 5.61
CA ILE A 122 -1.44 -1.10 7.04
C ILE A 122 -2.24 0.10 7.59
N GLN A 123 -1.87 1.32 7.23
CA GLN A 123 -2.61 2.52 7.66
C GLN A 123 -4.03 2.57 7.11
N LYS A 124 -4.22 2.21 5.83
CA LYS A 124 -5.55 2.17 5.20
C LYS A 124 -6.44 1.15 5.91
N GLU A 125 -5.92 -0.03 6.19
CA GLU A 125 -6.67 -1.11 6.86
C GLU A 125 -6.99 -0.75 8.31
N LYS A 126 -6.05 -0.13 9.03
CA LYS A 126 -6.31 0.40 10.37
C LYS A 126 -7.46 1.40 10.37
N LYS A 127 -7.47 2.33 9.40
CA LYS A 127 -8.57 3.30 9.24
C LYS A 127 -9.90 2.62 8.94
N GLN A 128 -9.92 1.56 8.15
CA GLN A 128 -11.15 0.80 7.86
C GLN A 128 -11.68 0.08 9.10
N LEU A 129 -10.80 -0.52 9.91
CA LEU A 129 -11.17 -1.13 11.18
C LEU A 129 -11.75 -0.09 12.15
N ASP A 130 -11.09 1.07 12.28
CA ASP A 130 -11.58 2.16 13.14
C ASP A 130 -12.98 2.66 12.70
N ILE A 131 -13.23 2.78 11.40
CA ILE A 131 -14.55 3.14 10.86
C ILE A 131 -15.58 2.06 11.20
N LYS A 132 -15.24 0.78 11.01
CA LYS A 132 -16.14 -0.35 11.33
C LYS A 132 -16.50 -0.37 12.81
N THR A 133 -15.53 -0.15 13.70
CA THR A 133 -15.77 -0.06 15.15
C THR A 133 -16.69 1.11 15.49
N LYS A 134 -16.45 2.30 14.92
CA LYS A 134 -17.32 3.47 15.13
C LYS A 134 -18.75 3.25 14.67
N ILE A 135 -18.95 2.53 13.55
CA ILE A 135 -20.28 2.18 13.07
C ILE A 135 -20.98 1.26 14.07
N ILE A 136 -20.30 0.21 14.55
CA ILE A 136 -20.83 -0.73 15.54
C ILE A 136 -21.19 -0.02 16.84
N GLU A 137 -20.31 0.85 17.35
CA GLU A 137 -20.60 1.65 18.55
C GLU A 137 -21.86 2.47 18.35
N LYS A 138 -21.96 3.22 17.24
CA LYS A 138 -23.14 4.04 16.94
C LYS A 138 -24.43 3.23 16.81
N SER A 139 -24.39 2.06 16.18
CA SER A 139 -25.55 1.17 16.03
C SER A 139 -25.94 0.48 17.33
N GLY A 140 -24.98 0.10 18.17
CA GLY A 140 -25.25 -0.47 19.49
C GLY A 140 -25.86 0.54 20.47
N TYR A 141 -25.53 1.84 20.32
CA TYR A 141 -26.26 2.90 21.01
C TYR A 141 -27.71 3.03 20.51
N ASP A 142 -27.98 2.77 19.23
CA ASP A 142 -29.33 2.86 18.67
C ASP A 142 -30.25 1.78 19.23
N GLU A 143 -29.77 0.54 19.41
CA GLU A 143 -30.53 -0.55 20.07
C GLU A 143 -30.78 -0.27 21.56
N VAL A 144 -29.84 0.36 22.27
CA VAL A 144 -30.00 0.75 23.69
C VAL A 144 -30.85 2.02 23.87
N MET A 145 -31.05 2.80 22.80
CA MET A 145 -31.92 4.00 22.81
C MET A 145 -33.31 3.72 22.22
N THR A 146 -33.53 2.52 21.65
CA THR A 146 -34.81 2.04 21.13
C THR A 146 -35.40 0.91 21.98
N VAL A 147 -34.98 0.80 23.25
CA VAL A 147 -35.68 -0.04 24.24
C VAL A 147 -37.05 0.57 24.51
N ASP A 148 -38.00 0.10 23.71
CA ASP A 148 -39.46 0.21 23.81
C ASP A 148 -40.02 1.31 24.72
N ASP A 149 -40.34 2.45 24.10
CA ASP A 149 -41.10 3.57 24.68
C ASP A 149 -42.49 3.13 25.19
N SER A 150 -42.93 1.90 24.89
CA SER A 150 -44.20 1.33 25.36
C SER A 150 -44.12 0.49 26.65
N ALA A 151 -42.92 0.14 27.12
CA ALA A 151 -42.75 -0.71 28.32
C ALA A 151 -42.36 0.05 29.61
N ILE A 152 -41.96 1.32 29.53
CA ILE A 152 -41.54 2.12 30.69
C ILE A 152 -42.27 3.48 30.68
N SER A 153 -43.57 3.44 30.99
CA SER A 153 -44.37 4.65 31.25
C SER A 153 -44.02 5.31 32.61
N GLY A 154 -42.74 5.30 33.02
CA GLY A 154 -42.36 5.50 34.41
C GLY A 154 -41.14 6.36 34.73
N SER A 155 -40.24 6.69 33.78
CA SER A 155 -39.12 7.59 34.15
C SER A 155 -38.39 8.26 32.97
N SER A 156 -39.06 9.23 32.31
CA SER A 156 -38.38 10.13 31.35
C SER A 156 -37.29 11.01 32.01
N SER A 157 -37.32 11.16 33.33
CA SER A 157 -36.41 12.01 34.11
C SER A 157 -35.02 11.38 34.30
N ASP A 158 -34.96 10.07 34.50
CA ASP A 158 -33.69 9.36 34.68
C ASP A 158 -32.94 9.21 33.35
N TYR A 159 -33.68 9.03 32.24
CA TYR A 159 -33.09 8.93 30.90
C TYR A 159 -32.43 10.24 30.45
N ASN A 160 -33.07 11.39 30.73
CA ASN A 160 -32.48 12.70 30.43
C ASN A 160 -31.22 12.95 31.25
N THR A 161 -31.20 12.52 32.52
CA THR A 161 -30.04 12.65 33.40
C THR A 161 -28.87 11.78 32.95
N ILE A 162 -29.14 10.56 32.47
CA ILE A 162 -28.12 9.67 31.90
C ILE A 162 -27.57 10.26 30.59
N LYS A 163 -28.44 10.79 29.73
CA LYS A 163 -28.07 11.43 28.46
C LYS A 163 -27.20 12.67 28.67
N ASP A 164 -27.57 13.54 29.61
CA ASP A 164 -26.80 14.74 29.93
C ASP A 164 -25.42 14.41 30.51
N ASN A 165 -25.32 13.39 31.36
CA ASN A 165 -24.04 12.94 31.92
C ASN A 165 -23.10 12.32 30.87
N ILE A 166 -23.64 11.60 29.88
CA ILE A 166 -22.85 11.04 28.78
C ILE A 166 -22.37 12.15 27.83
N GLN A 167 -23.21 13.14 27.53
CA GLN A 167 -22.82 14.30 26.72
C GLN A 167 -21.76 15.16 27.43
N TYR A 168 -21.89 15.39 28.74
CA TYR A 168 -20.91 16.14 29.52
C TYR A 168 -19.53 15.45 29.56
N LYS A 169 -19.50 14.12 29.69
CA LYS A 169 -18.24 13.35 29.69
C LYS A 169 -17.52 13.34 28.34
N ASN A 170 -18.24 13.43 27.24
CA ASN A 170 -17.65 13.44 25.89
C ASN A 170 -17.16 14.83 25.45
N SER A 171 -17.71 15.93 26.00
CA SER A 171 -17.25 17.29 25.69
C SER A 171 -15.97 17.71 26.42
N ASN A 172 -15.56 16.97 27.45
CA ASN A 172 -14.38 17.26 28.29
C ASN A 172 -13.21 16.26 28.08
N ARG A 173 -13.15 15.58 26.93
CA ARG A 173 -12.03 14.69 26.54
C ARG A 173 -11.39 15.10 25.24
#